data_AF-F7RJD5-F1
#
_entry.id   AF-F7RJD5-F1
#
_cell.length_a   1.000
_cell.length_b   1.000
_cell.length_c   1.000
_cell.angle_alpha   90.00
_cell.angle_beta   90.00
_cell.angle_gamma   90.00
#
_symmetry.space_group_name_H-M   'P 1'
#
loop_
_entity.id
_entity.type
_entity.pdbx_description
1 polymer ?
#
loop_
_entity_poly.entity_id
_entity_poly.type
_entity_poly.pdbx_seq_one_letter_code
_entity_poly.pdbx_strand_id
1 'polypeptide(L)' 'MSPSLVLAQAAEESGWATSRFTVEGNAYFGQWDFSGKGMKPRQQRKALGNYGVAQFDTPLESVEGYLLNLNTSNAYQ' A
#
# COMPACT_ATOMS: atom_id res chain seq x y z
N MET A 1 -10.94 13.67 0.71
CA MET A 1 -11.39 12.35 1.21
C MET A 1 -11.65 12.46 2.71
N SER A 2 -12.73 11.85 3.24
CA SER A 2 -13.03 11.92 4.69
C SER A 2 -12.21 10.90 5.49
N PRO A 3 -11.91 11.17 6.79
CA PRO A 3 -11.20 10.21 7.64
C PRO A 3 -11.89 8.85 7.78
N SER A 4 -13.23 8.83 7.83
CA SER A 4 -14.01 7.58 7.91
C SER A 4 -13.87 6.72 6.66
N LEU A 5 -13.75 7.35 5.47
CA LEU A 5 -13.55 6.62 4.22
C LEU A 5 -12.15 6.02 4.15
N VAL A 6 -11.12 6.78 4.56
CA VAL A 6 -9.74 6.26 4.64
C VAL A 6 -9.66 5.07 5.58
N LEU A 7 -10.33 5.15 6.73
CA LEU A 7 -10.36 4.05 7.70
C LEU A 7 -11.01 2.79 7.12
N ALA A 8 -12.15 2.94 6.43
CA ALA A 8 -12.83 1.83 5.79
C ALA A 8 -11.97 1.19 4.68
N GLN A 9 -11.31 2.02 3.86
CA GLN A 9 -10.41 1.54 2.81
C GLN A 9 -9.18 0.85 3.40
N ALA A 10 -8.58 1.40 4.46
CA ALA A 10 -7.47 0.76 5.16
C ALA A 10 -7.87 -0.62 5.67
N ALA A 11 -9.08 -0.76 6.25
CA ALA A 11 -9.58 -2.06 6.70
C ALA A 11 -9.76 -3.04 5.53
N GLU A 12 -10.36 -2.62 4.43
CA GLU A 12 -10.59 -3.50 3.28
C GLU A 12 -9.27 -3.94 2.60
N GLU A 13 -8.41 -2.98 2.24
CA GLU A 13 -7.17 -3.23 1.49
C GLU A 13 -6.13 -4.02 2.30
N SER A 14 -6.15 -3.88 3.63
CA SER A 14 -5.26 -4.64 4.54
C SER A 14 -5.84 -5.98 5.00
N GLY A 15 -7.09 -6.30 4.64
CA GLY A 15 -7.81 -7.45 5.20
C GLY A 15 -7.95 -7.36 6.71
N TRP A 16 -8.50 -6.26 7.21
CA TRP A 16 -8.62 -5.93 8.64
C TRP A 16 -7.30 -5.99 9.40
N ALA A 17 -6.24 -5.44 8.78
CA ALA A 17 -4.86 -5.43 9.27
C ALA A 17 -4.21 -6.82 9.44
N THR A 18 -4.74 -7.86 8.79
CA THR A 18 -4.20 -9.23 8.89
C THR A 18 -3.30 -9.63 7.72
N SER A 19 -3.27 -8.84 6.65
CA SER A 19 -2.36 -9.06 5.52
C SER A 19 -0.90 -9.07 6.00
N ARG A 20 -0.09 -9.98 5.45
CA ARG A 20 1.35 -10.05 5.76
C ARG A 20 2.05 -8.72 5.50
N PHE A 21 1.68 -8.02 4.43
CA PHE A 21 2.26 -6.73 4.08
C PHE A 21 1.96 -5.65 5.13
N THR A 22 0.79 -5.72 5.75
CA THR A 22 0.41 -4.81 6.84
C THR A 22 1.11 -5.18 8.14
N VAL A 23 1.14 -6.47 8.49
CA VAL A 23 1.77 -6.95 9.75
C VAL A 23 3.28 -6.73 9.77
N GLU A 24 3.97 -6.99 8.65
CA GLU A 24 5.44 -6.93 8.60
C GLU A 24 5.96 -5.58 8.08
N GLY A 25 5.17 -4.83 7.31
CA GLY A 25 5.64 -3.63 6.60
C GLY A 25 4.75 -2.41 6.74
N ASN A 26 3.75 -2.44 7.64
CA ASN A 26 2.77 -1.36 7.81
C ASN A 26 2.09 -0.92 6.51
N ALA A 27 2.03 -1.78 5.48
CA ALA A 27 1.43 -1.44 4.20
C ALA A 27 -0.09 -1.66 4.25
N TYR A 28 -0.85 -0.65 4.64
CA TYR A 28 -2.30 -0.73 4.77
C TYR A 28 -3.05 -0.62 3.44
N PHE A 29 -2.43 -0.01 2.43
CA PHE A 29 -3.07 0.29 1.13
C PHE A 29 -2.40 -0.38 -0.07
N GLY A 30 -1.49 -1.34 0.17
CA GLY A 30 -0.89 -2.12 -0.92
C GLY A 30 -0.13 -1.31 -1.98
N GLN A 31 0.44 -0.16 -1.60
CA GLN A 31 1.15 0.73 -2.53
C GLN A 31 2.32 0.00 -3.18
N TRP A 32 2.50 0.21 -4.48
CA TRP A 32 3.55 -0.47 -5.24
C TRP A 32 4.90 0.21 -5.02
N ASP A 33 5.95 -0.58 -4.92
CA ASP A 33 7.34 -0.14 -4.93
C ASP A 33 8.10 -0.81 -6.08
N PHE A 34 8.71 0.01 -6.93
CA PHE A 34 9.51 -0.41 -8.08
C PHE A 34 11.01 -0.17 -7.88
N SER A 35 11.43 0.36 -6.73
CA SER A 35 12.83 0.59 -6.39
C SER A 35 13.61 -0.72 -6.14
N GLY A 36 12.91 -1.84 -6.02
CA GLY A 36 13.46 -3.15 -5.71
C GLY A 36 13.63 -3.43 -4.21
N LYS A 37 13.21 -2.51 -3.33
CA LYS A 37 13.26 -2.65 -1.87
C LYS A 37 11.96 -3.15 -1.24
N GLY A 38 10.85 -3.08 -1.98
CA GLY A 38 9.54 -3.49 -1.51
C GLY A 38 9.42 -4.98 -1.15
N MET A 39 8.42 -5.30 -0.32
CA MET A 39 8.05 -6.66 0.04
C MET A 39 7.59 -7.42 -1.20
N LYS A 40 8.23 -8.55 -1.47
CA LYS A 40 7.86 -9.39 -2.61
C LYS A 40 6.61 -10.22 -2.29
N PRO A 41 5.62 -10.30 -3.20
CA PRO A 41 4.55 -11.27 -3.10
C PRO A 41 5.10 -12.70 -3.08
N ARG A 42 4.44 -13.60 -2.33
CA ARG A 42 4.81 -15.04 -2.31
C ARG A 42 4.72 -15.67 -3.70
N GLN A 43 3.82 -15.16 -4.54
CA GLN A 43 3.65 -15.55 -5.93
C GLN A 43 3.82 -14.33 -6.83
N GLN A 44 5.04 -14.10 -7.28
CA GLN A 44 5.34 -12.96 -8.14
C GLN A 44 4.97 -13.28 -9.59
N ARG A 45 4.05 -12.49 -10.16
CA ARG A 45 3.68 -12.60 -11.57
C ARG A 45 4.86 -12.14 -12.45
N LYS A 46 5.48 -13.09 -13.17
CA LYS A 46 6.68 -12.85 -14.02
C LYS A 46 6.50 -11.71 -15.05
N ALA A 47 5.28 -11.49 -15.52
CA ALA A 47 4.95 -10.50 -16.54
C ALA A 47 5.05 -9.03 -16.08
N LEU A 48 5.03 -8.76 -14.77
CA LEU A 48 5.00 -7.40 -14.20
C LEU A 48 6.38 -6.88 -13.77
N GLY A 49 7.46 -7.64 -14.01
CA GLY A 49 8.83 -7.23 -13.70
C GLY A 49 9.18 -7.25 -12.20
N ASN A 50 10.14 -6.42 -11.80
CA ASN A 50 10.59 -6.28 -10.41
C ASN A 50 9.73 -5.23 -9.69
N TYR A 51 8.60 -5.68 -9.15
CA TYR A 51 7.74 -4.90 -8.28
C TYR A 51 7.61 -5.57 -6.91
N GLY A 52 7.35 -4.77 -5.90
CA GLY A 52 6.98 -5.19 -4.55
C GLY A 52 5.90 -4.29 -3.99
N VAL A 53 5.52 -4.56 -2.74
CA VAL A 53 4.66 -3.68 -1.94
C VAL A 53 5.57 -2.81 -1.08
N ALA A 54 5.29 -1.52 -0.99
CA ALA A 54 6.04 -0.58 -0.15
C ALA A 54 6.05 -1.04 1.32
N GLN A 55 7.11 -0.68 2.04
CA GLN A 55 7.22 -0.85 3.49
C GLN A 55 7.31 0.53 4.13
N PHE A 56 6.73 0.66 5.31
CA PHE A 56 6.69 1.90 6.08
C PHE A 56 7.15 1.63 7.50
N ASP A 57 7.82 2.61 8.11
CA ASP A 57 8.29 2.50 9.49
C ASP A 57 7.11 2.61 10.47
N THR A 58 6.04 3.32 10.05
CA THR A 58 4.82 3.46 10.85
C THR A 58 3.53 3.31 10.03
N PRO A 59 2.39 2.97 10.66
CA PRO A 59 1.08 3.00 9.99
C PRO A 59 0.72 4.37 9.40
N LEU A 60 1.14 5.46 10.05
CA LEU A 60 0.86 6.83 9.60
C LEU A 60 1.52 7.11 8.25
N GLU A 61 2.77 6.69 8.05
CA GLU A 61 3.47 6.88 6.77
C GLU A 61 2.77 6.17 5.61
N SER A 62 2.15 5.00 5.85
CA SER A 62 1.33 4.34 4.84
C SER A 62 0.09 5.15 4.47
N VAL A 63 -0.56 5.77 5.48
CA VAL A 63 -1.70 6.69 5.26
C VAL A 63 -1.25 7.92 4.47
N GLU A 64 -0.14 8.54 4.84
CA GLU A 64 0.41 9.72 4.16
C GLU A 64 0.75 9.41 2.70
N GLY A 65 1.45 8.29 2.44
CA GLY A 65 1.76 7.87 1.08
C GLY A 65 0.51 7.55 0.27
N TYR A 66 -0.54 6.99 0.88
CA TYR A 66 -1.81 6.71 0.20
C TYR A 66 -2.52 8.00 -0.21
N LEU A 67 -2.59 8.97 0.71
CA LEU A 67 -3.14 10.29 0.43
C LEU A 67 -2.33 11.02 -0.65
N LEU A 68 -1.01 10.93 -0.60
CA LEU A 68 -0.14 11.51 -1.63
C LEU A 68 -0.45 10.90 -3.01
N ASN A 69 -0.50 9.58 -3.11
CA ASN A 69 -0.80 8.89 -4.38
C ASN A 69 -2.17 9.31 -4.94
N LEU A 70 -3.20 9.42 -4.11
CA LEU A 70 -4.52 9.88 -4.56
C LEU A 70 -4.52 11.33 -5.03
N ASN A 71 -3.76 12.20 -4.38
CA ASN A 71 -3.69 13.62 -4.70
C ASN A 71 -2.74 13.93 -5.89
N THR A 72 -1.95 12.95 -6.34
CA THR A 72 -0.93 13.14 -7.39
C THR A 72 -1.10 12.23 -8.60
N SER A 73 -1.95 11.21 -8.50
CA SER A 73 -2.31 10.33 -9.60
C SER A 73 -3.21 11.04 -10.61
N ASN A 74 -2.80 11.06 -11.88
CA ASN A 74 -3.61 11.54 -13.01
C ASN A 74 -4.90 10.72 -13.25
N ALA A 75 -5.18 9.67 -12.47
CA ALA A 75 -6.39 8.86 -12.61
C ALA A 75 -7.67 9.56 -12.10
N TYR A 76 -7.55 10.73 -11.45
CA TYR A 76 -8.65 11.55 -10.94
C TYR A 76 -8.67 12.97 -11.54
N GLN A 77 -8.25 13.11 -12.81
CA GLN A 77 -8.65 14.27 -13.64
C GLN A 77 -9.94 13.97 -14.39
#